data_AF-A0A7D9LQS8-F1
#
_entry.id   AF-A0A7D9LQS8-F1
#
_cell.length_a   1.000
_cell.length_b   1.000
_cell.length_c   1.000
_cell.angle_alpha   90.00
_cell.angle_beta   90.00
_cell.angle_gamma   90.00
#
_symmetry.space_group_name_H-M   'P 1'
#
loop_
_entity.id
_entity.type
_entity.pdbx_description
1 polymer ?
#
loop_
_entity_poly.entity_id
_entity_poly.type
_entity_poly.pdbx_seq_one_letter_code
_entity_poly.pdbx_strand_id
1 'polypeptide(L)'
;GERFRPFIEKDDELYVFVTDICRSLKVTYDSTVTVHGIDLYRFTPPKEVFDNGNINPENKGFCVTGPNKVCLPSGLLDVNPCKGGARAPPFVASTPHFYLGDPLLYQLFNLVPNKEKHATFIDIEPNTGLAMQGHKRLQLNFAIPRSLNIKNILLNVNTSDVLFIPSFSTDEFAKISEEDADDFKKSVLLPLRVAKVMPYVMIGLGALLLIIAVIIVIVCRSNRRKTTSGANGECMCIE
;
A
#
# COMPACT_ATOMS: atom_id res chain seq x y z
N GLY A 1 -2.55 9.69 4.59
CA GLY A 1 -3.27 8.67 3.81
C GLY A 1 -3.76 7.62 4.77
N GLU A 2 -4.92 7.86 5.37
CA GLU A 2 -5.43 7.03 6.48
C GLU A 2 -6.37 5.93 5.98
N ARG A 3 -6.92 6.10 4.78
CA ARG A 3 -7.82 5.15 4.13
C ARG A 3 -7.64 5.18 2.62
N PHE A 4 -7.77 4.01 2.02
CA PHE A 4 -7.70 3.76 0.58
C PHE A 4 -9.00 3.15 0.08
N ARG A 5 -9.10 2.93 -1.23
CA ARG A 5 -10.24 2.20 -1.81
C ARG A 5 -10.31 0.77 -1.24
N PRO A 6 -11.50 0.18 -1.09
CA PRO A 6 -11.64 -1.22 -0.69
C PRO A 6 -11.15 -2.17 -1.79
N PHE A 7 -10.93 -3.43 -1.43
CA PHE A 7 -10.49 -4.51 -2.33
C PHE A 7 -9.17 -4.20 -3.05
N ILE A 8 -8.13 -3.94 -2.25
CA ILE A 8 -6.78 -3.68 -2.73
C ILE A 8 -6.12 -4.99 -3.14
N GLU A 9 -5.49 -4.96 -4.31
CA GLU A 9 -4.70 -6.05 -4.88
C GLU A 9 -3.21 -5.75 -4.77
N LYS A 10 -2.35 -6.77 -4.97
CA LYS A 10 -0.90 -6.62 -4.78
C LYS A 10 -0.21 -5.86 -5.90
N ASP A 11 -0.82 -5.81 -7.07
CA ASP A 11 -0.39 -5.08 -8.26
C ASP A 11 -0.93 -3.65 -8.31
N ASP A 12 -1.76 -3.25 -7.34
CA ASP A 12 -2.24 -1.89 -7.23
C ASP A 12 -1.10 -0.90 -6.98
N GLU A 13 -1.13 0.23 -7.69
CA GLU A 13 -0.35 1.42 -7.37
C GLU A 13 -1.22 2.41 -6.59
N LEU A 14 -0.85 2.70 -5.34
CA LEU A 14 -1.59 3.62 -4.49
C LEU A 14 -0.88 4.96 -4.41
N TYR A 15 -1.65 6.05 -4.29
CA TYR A 15 -1.11 7.40 -4.20
C TYR A 15 -1.46 8.04 -2.87
N VAL A 16 -0.46 8.65 -2.21
CA VAL A 16 -0.62 9.34 -0.93
C VAL A 16 -0.08 10.75 -1.05
N PHE A 17 -0.93 11.76 -0.82
CA PHE A 17 -0.48 13.14 -0.69
C PHE A 17 0.19 13.34 0.68
N VAL A 18 1.46 13.74 0.67
CA VAL A 18 2.24 14.04 1.86
C VAL A 18 2.37 15.55 2.01
N THR A 19 1.64 16.12 2.96
CA THR A 19 1.56 17.56 3.23
C THR A 19 2.91 18.17 3.65
N ASP A 20 3.80 17.38 4.25
CA ASP A 20 5.12 17.85 4.70
C ASP A 20 6.07 18.17 3.55
N ILE A 21 5.91 17.46 2.42
CA ILE A 21 6.73 17.64 1.22
C ILE A 21 5.91 18.13 0.02
N CYS A 22 4.62 18.44 0.24
CA CYS A 22 3.70 19.06 -0.73
C CYS A 22 3.58 18.28 -2.04
N ARG A 23 3.64 16.95 -1.97
CA ARG A 23 3.68 16.07 -3.14
C ARG A 23 2.92 14.78 -2.87
N SER A 24 2.27 14.25 -3.92
CA SER A 24 1.78 12.88 -3.94
C SER A 24 2.91 11.89 -4.22
N LEU A 25 3.05 10.89 -3.36
CA LEU A 25 3.96 9.78 -3.55
C LEU A 25 3.17 8.55 -4.00
N LYS A 26 3.73 7.85 -4.99
CA LYS A 26 3.29 6.50 -5.34
C LYS A 26 3.85 5.52 -4.32
N VAL A 27 3.04 4.56 -3.89
CA VAL A 27 3.47 3.42 -3.06
C VAL A 27 3.02 2.12 -3.71
N THR A 28 3.88 1.12 -3.64
CA THR A 28 3.70 -0.20 -4.27
C THR A 28 3.83 -1.29 -3.22
N TYR A 29 3.21 -2.46 -3.47
CA TYR A 29 3.30 -3.61 -2.57
C TYR A 29 4.76 -4.04 -2.37
N ASP A 30 5.14 -4.26 -1.11
CA ASP A 30 6.46 -4.77 -0.69
C ASP A 30 6.32 -6.21 -0.16
N SER A 31 5.40 -6.42 0.79
CA SER A 31 5.24 -7.71 1.47
C SER A 31 3.88 -7.87 2.15
N THR A 32 3.54 -9.09 2.58
CA THR A 32 2.40 -9.34 3.47
C THR A 32 2.90 -9.46 4.90
N VAL A 33 2.21 -8.81 5.85
CA VAL A 33 2.54 -8.82 7.27
C VAL A 33 1.29 -9.13 8.09
N THR A 34 1.45 -9.74 9.26
CA THR A 34 0.32 -10.04 10.16
C THR A 34 0.47 -9.23 11.43
N VAL A 35 -0.54 -8.43 11.77
CA VAL A 35 -0.58 -7.58 12.97
C VAL A 35 -1.84 -7.90 13.77
N HIS A 36 -1.67 -8.31 15.03
CA HIS A 36 -2.78 -8.70 15.92
C HIS A 36 -3.75 -9.76 15.30
N GLY A 37 -3.20 -10.64 14.47
CA GLY A 37 -3.95 -11.69 13.76
C GLY A 37 -4.72 -11.20 12.52
N ILE A 38 -4.44 -10.00 12.03
CA ILE A 38 -4.99 -9.44 10.80
C ILE A 38 -3.88 -9.43 9.74
N ASP A 39 -4.15 -10.02 8.58
CA ASP A 39 -3.23 -10.00 7.43
C ASP A 39 -3.34 -8.68 6.67
N LEU A 40 -2.21 -8.01 6.50
CA LEU A 40 -2.09 -6.69 5.90
C LEU A 40 -1.12 -6.73 4.72
N TYR A 41 -1.32 -5.83 3.77
CA TYR A 41 -0.41 -5.59 2.66
C TYR A 41 0.45 -4.37 2.99
N ARG A 42 1.76 -4.56 3.04
CA ARG A 42 2.73 -3.49 3.23
C ARG A 42 2.99 -2.82 1.89
N PHE A 43 2.73 -1.52 1.83
CA PHE A 43 3.07 -0.66 0.71
C PHE A 43 4.21 0.29 1.10
N THR A 44 5.16 0.49 0.20
CA THR A 44 6.31 1.40 0.39
C THR A 44 6.53 2.23 -0.88
N PRO A 45 7.01 3.49 -0.77
CA PRO A 45 7.41 4.24 -1.95
C PRO A 45 8.59 3.55 -2.62
N PRO A 46 8.50 3.20 -3.92
CA PRO A 46 9.60 2.54 -4.60
C PRO A 46 10.70 3.56 -4.93
N LYS A 47 11.90 3.08 -5.28
CA LYS A 47 13.10 3.92 -5.41
C LYS A 47 12.93 5.05 -6.44
N GLU A 48 12.18 4.79 -7.50
CA GLU A 48 11.97 5.69 -8.64
C GLU A 48 11.26 6.98 -8.22
N VAL A 49 10.51 6.96 -7.12
CA VAL A 49 9.88 8.15 -6.53
C VAL A 49 10.91 9.16 -6.04
N PHE A 50 12.09 8.68 -5.65
CA PHE A 50 13.19 9.48 -5.11
C PHE A 50 14.29 9.77 -6.15
N ASP A 51 14.21 9.21 -7.35
CA ASP A 51 15.23 9.39 -8.37
C ASP A 51 15.26 10.82 -8.94
N ASN A 52 16.46 11.30 -9.28
CA ASN A 52 16.66 12.56 -9.96
C ASN A 52 15.86 12.63 -11.28
N GLY A 53 15.39 13.83 -11.66
CA GLY A 53 14.60 14.04 -12.89
C GLY A 53 15.30 13.64 -14.20
N ASN A 54 16.63 13.52 -14.21
CA ASN A 54 17.38 12.99 -15.35
C ASN A 54 17.34 11.46 -15.42
N ILE A 55 17.18 10.78 -14.29
CA ILE A 55 17.07 9.31 -14.18
C ILE A 55 15.60 8.89 -14.36
N ASN A 56 14.69 9.53 -13.61
CA ASN A 56 13.25 9.37 -13.78
C ASN A 56 12.63 10.66 -14.34
N PRO A 57 12.32 10.73 -15.65
CA PRO A 57 11.75 11.92 -16.28
C PRO A 57 10.44 12.43 -15.65
N GLU A 58 9.65 11.55 -15.02
CA GLU A 58 8.43 11.95 -14.29
C GLU A 58 8.73 12.89 -13.13
N ASN A 59 9.95 12.83 -12.59
CA ASN A 59 10.36 13.68 -11.47
C ASN A 59 10.86 15.07 -11.90
N LYS A 60 11.00 15.37 -13.20
CA LYS A 60 11.45 16.69 -13.68
C LYS A 60 10.56 17.84 -13.22
N GLY A 61 9.26 17.57 -13.04
CA GLY A 61 8.30 18.56 -12.54
C GLY A 61 8.60 19.08 -11.13
N PHE A 62 9.40 18.34 -10.34
CA PHE A 62 9.79 18.73 -8.97
C PHE A 62 11.12 19.49 -8.91
N CYS A 63 11.79 19.65 -10.04
CA CYS A 63 13.01 20.44 -10.16
C CYS A 63 12.64 21.91 -10.41
N VAL A 64 12.18 22.60 -9.38
CA VAL A 64 11.58 23.94 -9.51
C VAL A 64 12.50 25.08 -9.06
N THR A 65 13.62 24.76 -8.43
CA THR A 65 14.51 25.73 -7.78
C THR A 65 15.88 25.78 -8.45
N GLY A 66 16.52 26.95 -8.40
CA GLY A 66 17.87 27.19 -8.92
C GLY A 66 17.92 27.66 -10.38
N PRO A 67 19.08 28.18 -10.82
CA PRO A 67 19.28 28.56 -12.23
C PRO A 67 19.10 27.32 -13.12
N ASN A 68 18.37 27.49 -14.23
CA ASN A 68 18.04 26.43 -15.20
C ASN A 68 17.22 25.24 -14.65
N LYS A 69 16.58 25.36 -13.46
CA LYS A 69 15.73 24.29 -12.89
C LYS A 69 16.46 22.94 -12.76
N VAL A 70 17.73 23.00 -12.37
CA VAL A 70 18.56 21.80 -12.22
C VAL A 70 18.04 20.95 -11.07
N CYS A 71 17.83 19.67 -11.34
CA CYS A 71 17.37 18.70 -10.34
C CYS A 71 18.43 18.44 -9.27
N LEU A 72 18.00 18.38 -8.00
CA LEU A 72 18.84 17.93 -6.89
C LEU A 72 19.22 16.44 -7.05
N PRO A 73 20.33 15.97 -6.45
CA PRO A 73 20.68 14.55 -6.42
C PRO A 73 19.53 13.63 -6.00
N SER A 74 19.53 12.38 -6.44
CA SER A 74 18.52 11.40 -6.04
C SER A 74 18.42 11.29 -4.51
N GLY A 75 17.20 11.12 -4.00
CA GLY A 75 16.89 11.11 -2.58
C GLY A 75 16.60 12.47 -1.96
N LEU A 76 16.80 13.56 -2.71
CA LEU A 76 16.56 14.92 -2.25
C LEU A 76 15.36 15.57 -2.94
N LEU A 77 14.57 16.31 -2.16
CA LEU A 77 13.45 17.09 -2.65
C LEU A 77 13.46 18.48 -2.03
N ASP A 78 13.48 19.52 -2.85
CA ASP A 78 13.34 20.88 -2.35
C ASP A 78 11.90 21.16 -1.94
N VAL A 79 11.69 21.45 -0.66
CA VAL A 79 10.38 21.74 -0.07
C VAL A 79 10.15 23.23 0.17
N ASN A 80 11.17 24.07 -0.03
CA ASN A 80 11.05 25.52 0.14
C ASN A 80 9.91 26.14 -0.67
N PRO A 81 9.67 25.78 -1.95
CA PRO A 81 8.60 26.38 -2.75
C PRO A 81 7.22 26.33 -2.08
N CYS A 82 6.95 25.33 -1.24
CA CYS A 82 5.67 25.18 -0.56
C CYS A 82 5.70 25.49 0.95
N LYS A 83 6.89 25.61 1.57
CA LYS A 83 7.06 25.88 3.02
C LYS A 83 7.47 27.32 3.35
N GLY A 84 7.22 28.25 2.43
CA GLY A 84 7.46 29.70 2.65
C GLY A 84 8.40 30.35 1.63
N GLY A 85 8.80 29.61 0.59
CA GLY A 85 9.63 30.10 -0.51
C GLY A 85 10.97 30.66 -0.02
N ALA A 86 11.39 31.77 -0.61
CA ALA A 86 12.65 32.43 -0.28
C ALA A 86 12.72 33.01 1.15
N ARG A 87 11.63 32.99 1.91
CA ARG A 87 11.57 33.48 3.30
C ARG A 87 11.74 32.35 4.33
N ALA A 88 11.67 31.09 3.89
CA ALA A 88 11.90 29.94 4.74
C ALA A 88 13.40 29.61 4.81
N PRO A 89 13.88 28.93 5.88
CA PRO A 89 15.21 28.36 5.89
C PRO A 89 15.36 27.34 4.74
N PRO A 90 16.54 27.23 4.09
CA PRO A 90 16.73 26.44 2.88
C PRO A 90 16.71 24.94 3.17
N PHE A 91 15.53 24.40 3.42
CA PHE A 91 15.33 23.00 3.77
C PHE A 91 15.11 22.13 2.54
N VAL A 92 15.77 20.98 2.54
CA VAL A 92 15.62 19.93 1.55
C VAL A 92 15.22 18.66 2.28
N ALA A 93 14.12 18.06 1.86
CA ALA A 93 13.63 16.79 2.39
C ALA A 93 14.41 15.62 1.80
N SER A 94 14.62 14.59 2.61
CA SER A 94 15.10 13.27 2.21
C SER A 94 14.45 12.20 3.08
N THR A 95 14.74 10.94 2.79
CA THR A 95 14.56 9.85 3.76
C THR A 95 15.66 9.92 4.84
N PRO A 96 15.45 9.29 6.01
CA PRO A 96 16.48 9.22 7.04
C PRO A 96 17.77 8.55 6.55
N HIS A 97 18.89 9.14 6.95
CA HIS A 97 20.24 8.78 6.53
C HIS A 97 20.40 8.69 5.00
N PHE A 98 19.60 9.45 4.24
CA PHE A 98 19.58 9.42 2.78
C PHE A 98 19.31 8.02 2.19
N TYR A 99 18.48 7.21 2.85
CA TYR A 99 18.01 5.92 2.33
C TYR A 99 17.34 6.04 0.94
N LEU A 100 17.73 5.22 -0.04
CA LEU A 100 17.32 5.36 -1.45
C LEU A 100 17.83 6.63 -2.16
N GLY A 101 18.70 7.42 -1.53
CA GLY A 101 19.37 8.56 -2.12
C GLY A 101 20.70 8.24 -2.78
N ASP A 102 21.34 9.28 -3.32
CA ASP A 102 22.68 9.21 -3.89
C ASP A 102 23.73 8.77 -2.84
N PRO A 103 24.58 7.77 -3.13
CA PRO A 103 25.62 7.31 -2.22
C PRO A 103 26.53 8.39 -1.63
N LEU A 104 26.81 9.43 -2.41
CA LEU A 104 27.68 10.53 -1.97
C LEU A 104 27.11 11.26 -0.74
N LEU A 105 25.78 11.33 -0.60
CA LEU A 105 25.11 12.06 0.48
C LEU A 105 25.35 11.42 1.84
N TYR A 106 25.23 10.10 1.96
CA TYR A 106 25.44 9.42 3.23
C TYR A 106 26.92 9.10 3.49
N GLN A 107 27.73 8.86 2.44
CA GLN A 107 29.18 8.64 2.59
C GLN A 107 29.89 9.86 3.18
N LEU A 108 29.51 11.07 2.78
CA LEU A 108 30.13 12.31 3.25
C LEU A 108 30.04 12.49 4.78
N PHE A 109 28.97 11.97 5.39
CA PHE A 109 28.71 12.07 6.82
C PHE A 109 28.89 10.73 7.57
N ASN A 110 29.45 9.69 6.91
CA ASN A 110 29.57 8.33 7.43
C ASN A 110 28.23 7.76 7.96
N LEU A 111 27.12 8.10 7.31
CA LEU A 111 25.80 7.60 7.64
C LEU A 111 25.57 6.23 7.00
N VAL A 112 24.83 5.36 7.69
CA VAL A 112 24.50 4.02 7.23
C VAL A 112 22.99 3.95 6.97
N PRO A 113 22.54 3.96 5.70
CA PRO A 113 21.14 3.75 5.36
C PRO A 113 20.71 2.31 5.66
N ASN A 114 19.49 2.13 6.18
CA ASN A 114 18.94 0.83 6.52
C ASN A 114 17.43 0.81 6.21
N LYS A 115 16.96 -0.20 5.47
CA LYS A 115 15.53 -0.32 5.07
C LYS A 115 14.61 -0.38 6.28
N GLU A 116 14.90 -1.24 7.27
CA GLU A 116 14.03 -1.45 8.44
C GLU A 116 13.87 -0.18 9.28
N LYS A 117 14.93 0.62 9.40
CA LYS A 117 14.95 1.84 10.22
C LYS A 117 14.54 3.10 9.47
N HIS A 118 14.74 3.17 8.15
CA HIS A 118 14.59 4.43 7.40
C HIS A 118 13.56 4.36 6.27
N ALA A 119 13.01 3.18 5.95
CA ALA A 119 11.91 3.10 4.99
C ALA A 119 10.62 3.67 5.59
N THR A 120 9.87 4.39 4.75
CA THR A 120 8.48 4.74 4.99
C THR A 120 7.60 3.60 4.45
N PHE A 121 6.60 3.19 5.21
CA PHE A 121 5.65 2.17 4.78
C PHE A 121 4.28 2.36 5.42
N ILE A 122 3.28 1.74 4.81
CA ILE A 122 1.92 1.68 5.29
C ILE A 122 1.36 0.27 5.09
N ASP A 123 0.80 -0.31 6.13
CA ASP A 123 0.22 -1.64 6.14
C ASP A 123 -1.30 -1.52 6.10
N ILE A 124 -1.89 -2.04 5.03
CA ILE A 124 -3.29 -1.81 4.68
C ILE A 124 -4.04 -3.14 4.70
N GLU A 125 -5.22 -3.16 5.32
CA GLU A 125 -6.11 -4.32 5.24
C GLU A 125 -6.79 -4.36 3.87
N PRO A 126 -6.64 -5.45 3.10
CA PRO A 126 -6.97 -5.45 1.67
C PRO A 126 -8.47 -5.36 1.38
N ASN A 127 -9.36 -5.88 2.23
CA ASN A 127 -10.79 -5.84 1.93
C ASN A 127 -11.38 -4.44 2.14
N THR A 128 -10.95 -3.72 3.16
CA THR A 128 -11.52 -2.42 3.57
C THR A 128 -10.71 -1.22 3.11
N GLY A 129 -9.42 -1.40 2.81
CA GLY A 129 -8.51 -0.31 2.49
C GLY A 129 -8.09 0.53 3.72
N LEU A 130 -8.31 0.04 4.94
CA LEU A 130 -7.91 0.74 6.15
C LEU A 130 -6.43 0.55 6.45
N ALA A 131 -5.72 1.65 6.70
CA ALA A 131 -4.34 1.60 7.18
C ALA A 131 -4.32 1.23 8.67
N MET A 132 -3.68 0.11 9.01
CA MET A 132 -3.67 -0.42 10.37
C MET A 132 -2.31 -0.28 11.07
N GLN A 133 -1.24 -0.13 10.29
CA GLN A 133 0.07 0.22 10.79
C GLN A 133 0.78 1.08 9.75
N GLY A 134 1.65 1.98 10.19
CA GLY A 134 2.50 2.72 9.27
C GLY A 134 3.61 3.44 9.99
N HIS A 135 4.69 3.69 9.25
CA HIS A 135 5.78 4.56 9.63
C HIS A 135 6.01 5.56 8.50
N LYS A 136 5.88 6.84 8.81
CA LYS A 136 6.22 7.95 7.94
C LYS A 136 7.50 8.57 8.44
N ARG A 137 8.58 8.34 7.70
CA ARG A 137 9.93 8.73 8.08
C ARG A 137 10.50 9.74 7.11
N LEU A 138 10.81 10.92 7.63
CA LEU A 138 11.31 12.06 6.86
C LEU A 138 12.59 12.59 7.51
N GLN A 139 13.51 13.12 6.71
CA GLN A 139 14.68 13.84 7.16
C GLN A 139 14.71 15.22 6.51
N LEU A 140 14.99 16.24 7.30
CA LEU A 140 15.22 17.59 6.82
C LEU A 140 16.71 17.91 6.84
N ASN A 141 17.18 18.47 5.74
CA ASN A 141 18.58 18.79 5.50
C ASN A 141 18.70 20.28 5.15
N PHE A 142 19.73 20.96 5.65
CA PHE A 142 20.04 22.32 5.22
C PHE A 142 20.82 22.29 3.90
N ALA A 143 20.36 23.03 2.90
CA ALA A 143 21.11 23.27 1.66
C ALA A 143 21.95 24.54 1.80
N ILE A 144 23.27 24.39 2.00
CA ILE A 144 24.20 25.49 2.24
C ILE A 144 25.21 25.59 1.10
N PRO A 145 25.39 26.76 0.45
CA PRO A 145 26.46 26.97 -0.51
C PRO A 145 27.84 26.81 0.13
N ARG A 146 28.75 26.10 -0.53
CA ARG A 146 30.14 25.87 -0.09
C ARG A 146 30.98 27.14 -0.06
N SER A 147 30.66 28.13 -0.91
CA SER A 147 31.27 29.45 -0.83
C SER A 147 30.59 30.27 0.27
N LEU A 148 31.15 30.26 1.47
CA LEU A 148 30.72 31.08 2.62
C LEU A 148 31.04 32.58 2.41
N ASN A 149 30.69 33.15 1.26
CA ASN A 149 30.70 34.60 1.08
C ASN A 149 29.28 35.12 1.27
N ILE A 150 28.97 35.47 2.53
CA ILE A 150 27.63 35.76 3.07
C ILE A 150 26.89 36.88 2.29
N LYS A 151 27.59 37.67 1.48
CA LYS A 151 27.01 38.71 0.61
C LYS A 151 26.28 38.19 -0.65
N ASN A 152 26.54 36.96 -1.10
CA ASN A 152 25.99 36.43 -2.37
C ASN A 152 24.89 35.38 -2.21
N ILE A 153 24.36 35.18 -1.00
CA ILE A 153 23.36 34.15 -0.68
C ILE A 153 22.07 34.29 -1.51
N LEU A 154 21.81 35.46 -2.10
CA LEU A 154 20.57 35.75 -2.81
C LEU A 154 20.59 35.54 -4.33
N LEU A 155 21.76 35.32 -4.96
CA LEU A 155 21.85 35.29 -6.43
C LEU A 155 22.87 34.25 -6.92
N ASN A 156 22.38 33.23 -7.62
CA ASN A 156 23.15 32.24 -8.40
C ASN A 156 24.01 31.25 -7.61
N VAL A 157 23.36 30.22 -7.08
CA VAL A 157 24.06 29.00 -6.65
C VAL A 157 24.01 27.97 -7.79
N ASN A 158 25.18 27.65 -8.35
CA ASN A 158 25.35 26.47 -9.20
C ASN A 158 25.22 25.23 -8.30
N THR A 159 24.39 24.25 -8.67
CA THR A 159 24.04 23.09 -7.81
C THR A 159 25.24 22.22 -7.43
N SER A 160 26.37 22.34 -8.13
CA SER A 160 27.64 21.65 -7.85
C SER A 160 28.31 22.08 -6.54
N ASP A 161 27.94 23.24 -5.98
CA ASP A 161 28.57 23.84 -4.80
C ASP A 161 27.64 23.90 -3.59
N VAL A 162 26.60 23.04 -3.51
CA VAL A 162 25.72 22.97 -2.34
C VAL A 162 26.08 21.77 -1.47
N LEU A 163 26.26 22.01 -0.17
CA LEU A 163 26.39 21.00 0.85
C LEU A 163 25.02 20.78 1.52
N PHE A 164 24.54 19.54 1.53
CA PHE A 164 23.30 19.15 2.21
C PHE A 164 23.61 18.59 3.59
N ILE A 165 23.44 19.39 4.63
CA ILE A 165 23.75 18.98 6.01
C ILE A 165 22.51 18.32 6.62
N PRO A 166 22.56 17.04 7.01
CA PRO A 166 21.45 16.38 7.68
C PRO A 166 21.22 17.03 9.05
N SER A 167 19.99 17.51 9.30
CA SER A 167 19.65 18.26 10.50
C SER A 167 18.94 17.39 11.52
N PHE A 168 17.73 16.92 11.18
CA PHE A 168 16.95 16.03 12.02
C PHE A 168 16.03 15.14 11.18
N SER A 169 15.69 13.98 11.73
CA SER A 169 14.73 13.04 11.17
C SER A 169 13.52 12.89 12.08
N THR A 170 12.34 12.73 11.49
CA THR A 170 11.09 12.45 12.18
C THR A 170 10.60 11.05 11.81
N ASP A 171 10.06 10.31 12.79
CA ASP A 171 9.35 9.04 12.61
C ASP A 171 7.95 9.20 13.20
N GLU A 172 6.96 9.41 12.33
CA GLU A 172 5.56 9.43 12.69
C GLU A 172 4.99 8.03 12.46
N PHE A 173 4.57 7.37 13.54
CA PHE A 173 4.09 5.99 13.47
C PHE A 173 2.69 5.86 14.06
N ALA A 174 1.91 4.96 13.48
CA ALA A 174 0.61 4.56 13.99
C ALA A 174 0.50 3.04 13.91
N LYS A 175 -0.15 2.44 14.90
CA LYS A 175 -0.43 1.00 14.95
C LYS A 175 -1.76 0.79 15.66
N ILE A 176 -2.61 -0.04 15.08
CA ILE A 176 -3.87 -0.47 15.69
C ILE A 176 -3.61 -1.15 17.04
N SER A 177 -4.44 -0.83 18.04
CA SER A 177 -4.39 -1.49 19.35
C SER A 177 -4.92 -2.93 19.25
N GLU A 178 -4.59 -3.77 20.22
CA GLU A 178 -5.09 -5.15 20.24
C GLU A 178 -6.62 -5.20 20.43
N GLU A 179 -7.17 -4.29 21.24
CA GLU A 179 -8.62 -4.13 21.46
C GLU A 179 -9.34 -3.73 20.18
N ASP A 180 -8.86 -2.69 19.49
CA ASP A 180 -9.44 -2.24 18.22
C ASP A 180 -9.32 -3.32 17.13
N ALA A 181 -8.23 -4.10 17.14
CA ALA A 181 -8.02 -5.19 16.21
C ALA A 181 -9.02 -6.35 16.45
N ASP A 182 -9.30 -6.66 17.71
CA ASP A 182 -10.32 -7.66 18.08
C ASP A 182 -11.72 -7.22 17.68
N ASP A 183 -12.06 -5.96 17.91
CA ASP A 183 -13.34 -5.38 17.51
C ASP A 183 -13.47 -5.32 15.99
N PHE A 184 -12.39 -5.01 15.26
CA PHE A 184 -12.35 -5.06 13.80
C PHE A 184 -12.57 -6.50 13.28
N LYS A 185 -11.91 -7.50 13.88
CA LYS A 185 -12.09 -8.92 13.49
C LYS A 185 -13.54 -9.36 13.63
N LYS A 186 -14.20 -9.00 14.73
CA LYS A 186 -15.61 -9.37 15.02
C LYS A 186 -16.60 -8.58 14.16
N SER A 187 -16.40 -7.27 14.03
CA SER A 187 -17.36 -6.36 13.40
C SER A 187 -17.25 -6.32 11.88
N VAL A 188 -16.07 -6.62 11.33
CA VAL A 188 -15.79 -6.47 9.90
C VAL A 188 -15.39 -7.79 9.26
N LEU A 189 -14.32 -8.43 9.74
CA LEU A 189 -13.77 -9.62 9.07
C LEU A 189 -14.70 -10.84 9.16
N LEU A 190 -15.37 -11.03 10.30
CA LEU A 190 -16.31 -12.13 10.48
C LEU A 190 -17.52 -12.03 9.53
N PRO A 191 -18.27 -10.90 9.47
CA PRO A 191 -19.34 -10.72 8.49
C PRO A 191 -18.87 -10.87 7.04
N LEU A 192 -17.69 -10.33 6.69
CA LEU A 192 -17.14 -10.47 5.34
C LEU A 192 -16.85 -11.94 4.99
N ARG A 193 -16.29 -12.71 5.93
CA ARG A 193 -16.04 -14.15 5.75
C ARG A 193 -17.34 -14.93 5.60
N VAL A 194 -18.34 -14.66 6.43
CA VAL A 194 -19.67 -15.28 6.33
C VAL A 194 -20.32 -14.95 4.99
N ALA A 195 -20.30 -13.67 4.57
CA ALA A 195 -20.87 -13.24 3.30
C ALA A 195 -20.17 -13.90 2.08
N LYS A 196 -18.85 -14.14 2.15
CA LYS A 196 -18.12 -14.85 1.10
C LYS A 196 -18.43 -16.35 1.07
N VAL A 197 -18.57 -17.01 2.23
CA VAL A 197 -18.74 -18.48 2.32
C VAL A 197 -20.20 -18.91 2.17
N MET A 198 -21.14 -18.12 2.68
CA MET A 198 -22.57 -18.46 2.74
C MET A 198 -23.18 -18.84 1.38
N PRO A 199 -22.90 -18.13 0.25
CA PRO A 199 -23.43 -18.50 -1.05
C PRO A 199 -23.00 -19.90 -1.50
N TYR A 200 -21.74 -20.27 -1.26
CA TYR A 200 -21.24 -21.60 -1.63
C TYR A 200 -21.89 -22.72 -0.82
N VAL A 201 -22.15 -22.48 0.47
CA VAL A 201 -22.88 -23.42 1.33
C VAL A 201 -24.32 -23.59 0.82
N MET A 202 -24.99 -22.49 0.45
CA MET A 202 -26.35 -22.52 -0.08
C MET A 202 -26.42 -23.28 -1.42
N ILE A 203 -25.44 -23.07 -2.31
CA ILE A 203 -25.35 -23.81 -3.59
C ILE A 203 -25.15 -25.31 -3.33
N GLY A 204 -24.25 -25.67 -2.41
CA GLY A 204 -24.00 -27.07 -2.04
C GLY A 204 -25.25 -27.75 -1.48
N LEU A 205 -25.98 -27.07 -0.60
CA LEU A 205 -27.23 -27.57 -0.03
C LEU A 205 -28.32 -27.74 -1.11
N GLY A 206 -28.46 -26.76 -2.00
CA GLY A 206 -29.41 -26.83 -3.12
C GLY A 206 -29.11 -27.99 -4.07
N ALA A 207 -27.83 -28.20 -4.41
CA ALA A 207 -27.41 -29.32 -5.24
C ALA A 207 -27.70 -30.68 -4.58
N LEU A 208 -27.46 -30.81 -3.28
CA LEU A 208 -27.76 -32.02 -2.52
C LEU A 208 -29.27 -32.35 -2.55
N LEU A 209 -30.12 -31.35 -2.32
CA LEU A 209 -31.57 -31.53 -2.36
C LEU A 209 -32.07 -31.92 -3.76
N LEU A 210 -31.48 -31.34 -4.82
CA LEU A 210 -31.79 -31.73 -6.20
C LEU A 210 -31.38 -33.17 -6.50
N ILE A 211 -30.21 -33.61 -6.06
CA ILE A 211 -29.76 -35.00 -6.22
C ILE A 211 -30.73 -35.96 -5.52
N ILE A 212 -31.13 -35.65 -4.28
CA ILE A 212 -32.10 -36.45 -3.52
C ILE A 212 -33.44 -36.52 -4.28
N ALA A 213 -33.95 -35.40 -4.78
CA ALA A 213 -35.20 -35.35 -5.53
C ALA A 213 -35.13 -36.22 -6.81
N VAL A 214 -34.02 -36.15 -7.55
CA VAL A 214 -33.80 -36.97 -8.75
C VAL A 214 -33.76 -38.46 -8.40
N ILE A 215 -33.06 -38.84 -7.33
CA ILE A 215 -33.01 -40.23 -6.85
C ILE A 215 -34.41 -40.72 -6.50
N ILE A 216 -35.20 -39.94 -5.76
CA ILE A 216 -36.59 -40.27 -5.42
C ILE A 216 -37.42 -40.49 -6.69
N VAL A 217 -37.32 -39.60 -7.68
CA VAL A 217 -38.04 -39.72 -8.95
C VAL A 217 -37.64 -40.98 -9.73
N ILE A 218 -36.35 -41.33 -9.77
CA ILE A 218 -35.84 -42.54 -10.43
C ILE A 218 -36.37 -43.79 -9.73
N VAL A 219 -36.29 -43.85 -8.39
CA VAL A 219 -36.79 -44.97 -7.58
C VAL A 219 -38.30 -45.13 -7.76
N CYS A 220 -39.07 -44.04 -7.70
CA CYS A 220 -40.51 -44.05 -7.95
C CYS A 220 -40.88 -44.54 -9.36
N ARG A 221 -40.15 -44.11 -10.39
CA ARG A 221 -40.36 -44.58 -11.78
C ARG A 221 -40.01 -46.05 -11.94
N SER A 222 -38.93 -46.52 -11.31
CA SER A 222 -38.53 -47.94 -11.32
C SER A 222 -39.57 -48.83 -10.65
N ASN A 223 -40.08 -48.43 -9.48
CA ASN A 223 -41.12 -49.19 -8.79
C ASN A 223 -42.44 -49.23 -9.57
N ARG A 224 -42.89 -48.11 -10.17
CA ARG A 224 -44.10 -48.12 -11.03
C ARG A 224 -43.98 -49.11 -12.20
N ARG A 225 -42.83 -49.15 -12.88
CA ARG A 225 -42.60 -50.12 -13.99
C ARG A 225 -42.70 -51.57 -13.52
N LYS A 226 -42.21 -51.89 -12.31
CA LYS A 226 -42.34 -53.23 -11.73
C LYS A 226 -43.80 -53.60 -11.43
N THR A 227 -44.61 -52.67 -10.90
CA THR A 227 -46.04 -52.93 -10.64
C THR A 227 -46.85 -53.14 -11.92
N THR A 228 -46.53 -52.43 -13.01
CA THR A 228 -47.21 -52.62 -14.30
C THR A 228 -46.82 -53.94 -14.96
N SER A 229 -45.59 -54.42 -14.75
CA SER A 229 -45.14 -55.72 -15.26
C SER A 229 -45.66 -56.91 -14.43
N GLY A 230 -46.02 -56.70 -13.16
CA GLY A 230 -46.61 -57.71 -12.28
C GLY A 230 -48.14 -57.85 -12.38
N ALA A 231 -48.83 -56.88 -13.01
CA ALA A 231 -50.28 -56.90 -13.20
C ALA A 231 -50.76 -57.66 -14.45
N ASN A 232 -49.85 -58.28 -15.21
CA ASN A 232 -50.17 -59.10 -16.39
C ASN A 232 -50.15 -60.63 -16.09
N GLY A 233 -50.15 -61.04 -14.82
CA GLY A 233 -50.28 -62.45 -14.42
C GLY A 233 -51.58 -62.67 -13.66
N GLU A 234 -52.43 -63.53 -14.20
CA GLU A 234 -53.61 -64.16 -13.57
C GLU A 234 -54.92 -63.34 -13.48
N CYS A 235 -55.64 -63.29 -14.61
CA CYS A 235 -57.09 -63.48 -14.59
C CYS A 235 -57.37 -64.96 -14.87
N MET A 236 -57.52 -65.75 -13.81
CA MET A 236 -58.01 -67.13 -13.89
C MET A 236 -59.54 -67.10 -13.81
N CYS A 237 -60.20 -67.25 -14.95
CA CYS A 237 -61.61 -67.62 -15.02
C CYS A 237 -61.72 -69.13 -14.79
N ILE A 238 -62.48 -69.56 -13.79
CA ILE A 238 -62.97 -70.94 -13.68
C ILE A 238 -64.47 -70.85 -13.39
N GLU A 239 -65.23 -71.59 -14.22
CA GLU A 239 -66.67 -71.86 -14.16
C GLU A 239 -67.11 -72.52 -12.84
#